data_AF-A0A0C5VE59-F1
#
_entry.id   AF-A0A0C5VE59-F1
#
_cell.length_a   1.000
_cell.length_b   1.000
_cell.length_c   1.000
_cell.angle_alpha   90.00
_cell.angle_beta   90.00
_cell.angle_gamma   90.00
#
_symmetry.space_group_name_H-M   'P 1'
#
loop_
_entity.id
_entity.type
_entity.pdbx_description
1 polymer ?
#
loop_
_entity_poly.entity_id
_entity_poly.type
_entity_poly.pdbx_seq_one_letter_code
_entity_poly.pdbx_strand_id
1 'polypeptide(L)'
;MSTFRTNSGLPDVIDAFHEALRCYGDPECYSWSHPAVHKAACLTGFADLRNQPPLVSLESFKRHYEEIKRQVLAELSDPSSNPLLEIDRLSRTLNIEPFLLYYLTKPKGTSIRRYLRHRCISQLAKQNINYPLPQ
;
A
#
# COMPACT_ATOMS: atom_id res chain seq x y z
N MET A 1 -21.52 -3.86 -18.83
CA MET A 1 -21.32 -2.40 -18.65
C MET A 1 -19.97 -2.21 -18.01
N SER A 2 -19.01 -1.67 -18.76
CA SER A 2 -17.61 -1.58 -18.37
C SER A 2 -17.41 -0.48 -17.34
N THR A 3 -17.02 -0.86 -16.12
CA THR A 3 -16.59 0.08 -15.09
C THR A 3 -15.23 0.65 -15.47
N PHE A 4 -15.13 1.97 -15.51
CA PHE A 4 -13.87 2.68 -15.72
C PHE A 4 -12.94 2.36 -14.55
N ARG A 5 -12.02 1.42 -14.76
CA ARG A 5 -10.89 1.22 -13.86
C ARG A 5 -10.03 2.48 -13.93
N THR A 6 -10.10 3.31 -12.91
CA THR A 6 -9.12 4.37 -12.68
C THR A 6 -7.72 3.75 -12.73
N ASN A 7 -6.76 4.42 -13.36
CA ASN A 7 -5.39 3.95 -13.61
C ASN A 7 -4.65 3.45 -12.34
N SER A 8 -5.17 3.77 -11.15
CA SER A 8 -4.65 3.33 -9.86
C SER A 8 -5.18 1.97 -9.35
N GLY A 9 -6.17 1.36 -10.01
CA GLY A 9 -6.81 0.12 -9.54
C GLY A 9 -7.79 0.28 -8.37
N LEU A 10 -8.02 1.51 -7.89
CA LEU A 10 -9.05 1.83 -6.88
C LEU A 10 -10.32 2.33 -7.56
N PRO A 11 -11.53 1.97 -7.08
CA PRO A 11 -12.79 2.54 -7.56
C PRO A 11 -12.90 4.03 -7.23
N ASP A 12 -13.74 4.77 -7.97
CA ASP A 12 -14.11 6.12 -7.56
C ASP A 12 -14.98 6.10 -6.30
N VAL A 13 -15.15 7.28 -5.68
CA VAL A 13 -15.86 7.42 -4.41
C VAL A 13 -17.31 6.93 -4.49
N ILE A 14 -18.00 7.21 -5.61
CA ILE A 14 -19.42 6.91 -5.75
C ILE A 14 -19.62 5.42 -5.97
N ASP A 15 -18.80 4.80 -6.82
CA ASP A 15 -18.83 3.34 -7.01
C ASP A 15 -18.47 2.59 -5.72
N ALA A 16 -17.45 3.05 -4.99
CA ALA A 16 -17.07 2.50 -3.69
C ALA A 16 -18.20 2.64 -2.65
N PHE A 17 -18.88 3.79 -2.63
CA PHE A 17 -20.00 4.03 -1.72
C PHE A 17 -21.19 3.12 -2.04
N HIS A 18 -21.56 2.99 -3.31
CA HIS A 18 -22.62 2.08 -3.72
C HIS A 18 -22.29 0.62 -3.40
N GLU A 19 -21.04 0.22 -3.52
CA GLU A 19 -20.60 -1.11 -3.09
C GLU A 19 -20.75 -1.29 -1.58
N ALA A 20 -20.36 -0.30 -0.78
CA ALA A 20 -20.54 -0.34 0.68
C ALA A 20 -22.02 -0.49 1.07
N LEU A 21 -22.93 0.18 0.36
CA LEU A 21 -24.38 0.05 0.56
C LEU A 21 -24.91 -1.34 0.16
N ARG A 22 -24.26 -2.05 -0.76
CA ARG A 22 -24.65 -3.41 -1.19
C ARG A 22 -24.23 -4.50 -0.21
N CYS A 23 -23.40 -4.18 0.77
CA CYS A 23 -23.00 -5.12 1.81
C CYS A 23 -24.15 -5.35 2.81
N TYR A 24 -25.00 -6.33 2.51
CA TYR A 24 -26.05 -6.83 3.39
C TYR A 24 -25.58 -8.13 4.07
N GLY A 25 -25.46 -8.11 5.40
CA GLY A 25 -24.97 -9.25 6.18
C GLY A 25 -23.55 -9.04 6.70
N ASP A 26 -22.74 -10.09 6.65
CA ASP A 26 -21.38 -10.13 7.19
C ASP A 26 -20.37 -9.48 6.23
N PRO A 27 -19.73 -8.36 6.63
CA PRO A 27 -18.70 -7.69 5.84
C PRO A 27 -17.48 -8.55 5.52
N GLU A 28 -17.14 -9.54 6.36
CA GLU A 28 -15.96 -10.40 6.14
C GLU A 28 -16.18 -11.40 5.00
N CYS A 29 -17.43 -11.82 4.79
CA CYS A 29 -17.82 -12.73 3.71
C CYS A 29 -18.15 -12.01 2.39
N TYR A 30 -18.19 -10.68 2.39
CA TYR A 30 -18.54 -9.89 1.21
C TYR A 30 -17.36 -9.78 0.23
N SER A 31 -17.67 -9.92 -1.07
CA SER A 31 -16.66 -9.84 -2.15
C SER A 31 -16.34 -8.40 -2.52
N TRP A 32 -15.51 -7.76 -1.69
CA TRP A 32 -15.08 -6.39 -1.91
C TRP A 32 -14.23 -6.23 -3.17
N SER A 33 -14.49 -5.19 -3.96
CA SER A 33 -13.70 -4.83 -5.14
C SER A 33 -12.29 -4.38 -4.77
N HIS A 34 -12.14 -3.76 -3.59
CA HIS A 34 -10.86 -3.36 -3.04
C HIS A 34 -10.93 -3.28 -1.49
N PRO A 35 -9.87 -3.67 -0.75
CA PRO A 35 -9.84 -3.57 0.71
C PRO A 35 -10.07 -2.16 1.27
N ALA A 36 -9.73 -1.14 0.49
CA ALA A 36 -9.99 0.26 0.84
C ALA A 36 -11.49 0.57 0.98
N VAL A 37 -12.34 -0.06 0.17
CA VAL A 37 -13.80 0.11 0.24
C VAL A 37 -14.33 -0.46 1.55
N HIS A 38 -13.94 -1.69 1.89
CA HIS A 38 -14.28 -2.32 3.17
C HIS A 38 -13.83 -1.47 4.36
N LYS A 39 -12.57 -1.01 4.34
CA LYS A 39 -12.01 -0.19 5.43
C LYS A 39 -12.77 1.13 5.59
N ALA A 40 -13.15 1.79 4.49
CA ALA A 40 -13.96 3.00 4.52
C ALA A 40 -15.39 2.74 5.03
N ALA A 41 -15.98 1.60 4.68
CA ALA A 41 -17.29 1.19 5.17
C ALA A 41 -17.26 0.93 6.69
N CYS A 42 -16.22 0.26 7.18
CA CYS A 42 -16.02 0.03 8.63
C CYS A 42 -15.85 1.34 9.40
N LEU A 43 -15.06 2.28 8.89
CA LEU A 43 -14.86 3.60 9.54
C LEU A 43 -16.12 4.46 9.53
N THR A 44 -16.92 4.35 8.47
CA THR A 44 -18.22 5.03 8.39
C THR A 44 -19.27 4.37 9.28
N GLY A 45 -19.15 3.06 9.50
CA GLY A 45 -20.10 2.27 10.26
C GLY A 45 -21.25 1.76 9.38
N PHE A 46 -21.44 0.45 9.36
CA PHE A 46 -22.53 -0.18 8.60
C PHE A 46 -23.92 0.21 9.09
N ALA A 47 -24.06 0.61 10.35
CA ALA A 47 -25.32 1.14 10.88
C ALA A 47 -25.65 2.50 10.24
N ASP A 48 -24.67 3.40 10.17
CA ASP A 48 -24.87 4.73 9.58
C ASP A 48 -25.09 4.65 8.08
N LEU A 49 -24.36 3.77 7.38
CA LEU A 49 -24.58 3.50 5.95
C LEU A 49 -26.02 3.03 5.65
N ARG A 50 -26.68 2.34 6.58
CA ARG A 50 -28.03 1.80 6.39
C ARG A 50 -29.13 2.74 6.86
N ASN A 51 -28.89 3.48 7.94
CA ASN A 51 -29.94 4.21 8.64
C ASN A 51 -29.89 5.73 8.39
N GLN A 52 -28.74 6.29 8.01
CA GLN A 52 -28.63 7.72 7.76
C GLN A 52 -29.13 8.08 6.35
N PRO A 53 -29.55 9.34 6.12
CA PRO A 53 -29.85 9.81 4.78
C PRO A 53 -28.65 9.61 3.84
N PRO A 54 -28.87 9.19 2.58
CA PRO A 54 -27.77 8.86 1.65
C PRO A 54 -26.71 9.95 1.53
N LEU A 55 -27.12 11.23 1.50
CA LEU A 55 -26.21 12.38 1.42
C LEU A 55 -25.29 12.48 2.65
N VAL A 56 -25.82 12.24 3.85
CA VAL A 56 -25.06 12.33 5.11
C VAL A 56 -24.06 11.18 5.22
N SER A 57 -24.52 9.96 4.92
CA SER A 57 -23.65 8.78 4.90
C SER A 57 -22.57 8.86 3.81
N LEU A 58 -22.90 9.44 2.64
CA LEU A 58 -21.96 9.64 1.54
C LEU A 58 -20.86 10.63 1.92
N GLU A 59 -21.20 11.74 2.59
CA GLU A 59 -20.21 12.73 3.01
C GLU A 59 -19.19 12.12 3.99
N SER A 60 -19.69 11.38 4.99
CA SER A 60 -18.86 10.66 5.96
C SER A 60 -17.99 9.59 5.29
N PHE A 61 -18.58 8.77 4.42
CA PHE A 61 -17.88 7.73 3.67
C PHE A 61 -16.80 8.31 2.75
N LYS A 62 -17.14 9.36 1.99
CA LYS A 62 -16.21 10.04 1.08
C LYS A 62 -14.97 10.52 1.82
N ARG A 63 -15.14 11.14 2.99
CA ARG A 63 -14.02 11.60 3.82
C ARG A 63 -13.08 10.44 4.18
N HIS A 64 -13.63 9.33 4.69
CA HIS A 64 -12.83 8.17 5.06
C HIS A 64 -12.16 7.50 3.85
N TYR A 65 -12.89 7.33 2.76
CA TYR A 65 -12.40 6.67 1.55
C TYR A 65 -11.28 7.46 0.87
N GLU A 66 -11.41 8.78 0.73
CA GLU A 66 -10.35 9.63 0.15
C GLU A 66 -9.09 9.64 1.01
N GLU A 67 -9.22 9.62 2.34
CA GLU A 67 -8.08 9.51 3.24
C GLU A 67 -7.34 8.17 3.08
N ILE A 68 -8.08 7.06 3.04
CA ILE A 68 -7.51 5.73 2.81
C ILE A 68 -6.86 5.65 1.42
N LYS A 69 -7.53 6.16 0.38
CA LYS A 69 -7.00 6.19 -0.99
C LYS A 69 -5.69 6.97 -1.04
N ARG A 70 -5.61 8.13 -0.39
CA ARG A 70 -4.37 8.90 -0.27
C ARG A 70 -3.26 8.12 0.43
N GLN A 71 -3.57 7.40 1.51
CA GLN A 71 -2.59 6.55 2.21
C GLN A 71 -2.08 5.42 1.32
N VAL A 72 -2.97 4.68 0.67
CA VAL A 72 -2.60 3.58 -0.25
C VAL A 72 -1.73 4.09 -1.40
N LEU A 73 -2.10 5.23 -2.00
CA LEU A 73 -1.31 5.83 -3.08
C LEU A 73 0.05 6.34 -2.60
N ALA A 74 0.13 6.89 -1.39
CA ALA A 74 1.40 7.31 -0.79
C ALA A 74 2.31 6.11 -0.51
N GLU A 75 1.77 5.01 0.02
CA GLU A 75 2.50 3.76 0.25
C GLU A 75 3.03 3.17 -1.05
N LEU A 76 2.24 3.18 -2.12
CA LEU A 76 2.67 2.71 -3.45
C LEU A 76 3.73 3.63 -4.09
N SER A 77 3.71 4.92 -3.74
CA SER A 77 4.67 5.91 -4.25
C SER A 77 5.96 5.96 -3.44
N ASP A 78 5.99 5.36 -2.24
CA ASP A 78 7.19 5.25 -1.41
C ASP A 78 8.11 4.13 -1.97
N PRO A 79 9.31 4.45 -2.49
CA PRO A 79 10.25 3.45 -2.98
C PRO A 79 10.65 2.44 -1.90
N SER A 80 10.57 2.83 -0.62
CA SER A 80 10.89 1.94 0.50
C SER A 80 9.79 0.91 0.81
N SER A 81 8.58 1.09 0.27
CA SER A 81 7.50 0.08 0.25
C SER A 81 7.60 -0.89 -0.91
N ASN A 82 8.37 -0.55 -1.96
CA ASN A 82 8.65 -1.45 -3.08
C ASN A 82 10.14 -1.83 -3.12
N PRO A 83 10.54 -2.87 -2.34
CA PRO A 83 11.94 -3.25 -2.24
C PRO A 83 12.54 -3.65 -3.59
N LEU A 84 11.74 -4.15 -4.54
CA LEU A 84 12.24 -4.55 -5.86
C LEU A 84 12.64 -3.34 -6.71
N LEU A 85 11.87 -2.25 -6.65
CA LEU A 85 12.17 -1.02 -7.38
C LEU A 85 13.43 -0.34 -6.81
N GLU A 86 13.58 -0.33 -5.49
CA GLU A 86 14.77 0.22 -4.84
C GLU A 86 16.01 -0.65 -5.10
N ILE A 87 15.87 -1.99 -5.11
CA ILE A 87 16.95 -2.92 -5.51
C ILE A 87 17.40 -2.64 -6.95
N ASP A 88 16.47 -2.53 -7.90
CA ASP A 88 16.79 -2.24 -9.30
C ASP A 88 17.52 -0.88 -9.44
N ARG A 89 16.98 0.17 -8.82
CA ARG A 89 17.59 1.50 -8.81
C ARG A 89 19.02 1.49 -8.25
N LEU A 90 19.23 0.92 -7.07
CA LEU A 90 20.55 0.90 -6.41
C LEU A 90 21.54 -0.01 -7.15
N SER A 91 21.08 -1.16 -7.68
CA SER A 91 21.93 -2.07 -8.45
C SER A 91 22.54 -1.38 -9.68
N ARG A 92 21.74 -0.62 -10.43
CA ARG A 92 22.20 0.19 -11.57
C ARG A 92 23.09 1.35 -11.15
N THR A 93 22.72 2.04 -10.06
CA THR A 93 23.46 3.22 -9.58
C THR A 93 24.86 2.85 -9.08
N LEU A 94 24.98 1.74 -8.35
CA LEU A 94 26.24 1.28 -7.78
C LEU A 94 26.98 0.30 -8.69
N ASN A 95 26.35 -0.13 -9.80
CA ASN A 95 26.83 -1.17 -10.69
C ASN A 95 27.17 -2.47 -9.94
N ILE A 96 26.23 -2.94 -9.11
CA ILE A 96 26.36 -4.14 -8.29
C ILE A 96 25.28 -5.17 -8.60
N GLU A 97 25.56 -6.41 -8.26
CA GLU A 97 24.59 -7.49 -8.40
C GLU A 97 23.36 -7.28 -7.49
N PRO A 98 22.13 -7.31 -8.05
CA PRO A 98 20.90 -7.05 -7.30
C PRO A 98 20.70 -7.93 -6.05
N PHE A 99 21.19 -9.17 -6.08
CA PHE A 99 21.06 -10.10 -4.95
C PHE A 99 21.78 -9.61 -3.69
N LEU A 100 22.80 -8.75 -3.81
CA LEU A 100 23.48 -8.15 -2.65
C LEU A 100 22.55 -7.25 -1.85
N LEU A 101 21.52 -6.68 -2.49
CA LEU A 101 20.54 -5.80 -1.89
C LEU A 101 19.30 -6.57 -1.37
N TYR A 102 19.33 -7.90 -1.34
CA TYR A 102 18.21 -8.75 -0.88
C TYR A 102 17.67 -8.37 0.50
N TYR A 103 18.50 -7.80 1.37
CA TYR A 103 18.08 -7.36 2.70
C TYR A 103 16.93 -6.32 2.67
N LEU A 104 16.78 -5.55 1.59
CA LEU A 104 15.69 -4.59 1.42
C LEU A 104 14.31 -5.25 1.42
N THR A 105 14.22 -6.53 1.05
CA THR A 105 12.99 -7.33 1.10
C THR A 105 12.54 -7.67 2.53
N LYS A 106 13.41 -7.47 3.53
CA LYS A 106 13.08 -7.75 4.93
C LYS A 106 12.39 -6.56 5.57
N PRO A 107 11.53 -6.73 6.59
CA PRO A 107 10.88 -5.60 7.25
C PRO A 107 11.90 -4.67 7.91
N LYS A 108 11.66 -3.36 7.80
CA LYS A 108 12.51 -2.32 8.39
C LYS A 108 12.62 -2.48 9.90
N GLY A 109 13.82 -2.23 10.45
CA GLY A 109 14.07 -2.30 11.90
C GLY A 109 14.29 -3.72 12.47
N THR A 110 14.05 -4.77 11.70
CA THR A 110 14.25 -6.16 12.17
C THR A 110 15.74 -6.51 12.32
N SER A 111 16.04 -7.42 13.25
CA SER A 111 17.40 -7.94 13.47
C SER A 111 17.98 -8.61 12.23
N ILE A 112 17.15 -9.37 11.50
CA ILE A 112 17.53 -10.04 10.26
C ILE A 112 17.93 -9.05 9.16
N ARG A 113 17.18 -7.95 8.99
CA ARG A 113 17.51 -6.90 8.01
C ARG A 113 18.86 -6.25 8.34
N ARG A 114 19.08 -5.91 9.61
CA ARG A 114 20.34 -5.32 10.08
C ARG A 114 21.53 -6.25 9.85
N TYR A 115 21.38 -7.53 10.16
CA TYR A 115 22.41 -8.55 9.95
C TYR A 115 22.77 -8.68 8.46
N LEU A 116 21.78 -8.85 7.59
CA LEU A 116 22.01 -8.97 6.15
C LEU A 116 22.60 -7.69 5.53
N ARG A 117 22.14 -6.51 5.97
CA ARG A 117 22.69 -5.21 5.57
C ARG A 117 24.17 -5.12 5.93
N HIS A 118 24.56 -5.55 7.13
CA HIS A 118 25.96 -5.54 7.53
C HIS A 118 26.82 -6.42 6.62
N ARG A 119 26.34 -7.64 6.26
CA ARG A 119 27.05 -8.50 5.30
C ARG A 119 27.18 -7.87 3.91
N CYS A 120 26.13 -7.20 3.44
CA CYS A 120 26.16 -6.46 2.17
C CYS A 120 27.24 -5.36 2.21
N ILE A 121 27.28 -4.54 3.26
CA ILE A 121 28.30 -3.49 3.45
C ILE A 121 29.71 -4.08 3.43
N SER A 122 29.95 -5.20 4.13
CA SER A 122 31.25 -5.87 4.11
C SER A 122 31.64 -6.37 2.71
N GLN A 123 30.68 -6.76 1.88
CA GLN A 123 30.92 -7.22 0.52
C GLN A 123 31.19 -6.06 -0.45
N LEU A 124 30.47 -4.95 -0.31
CA LEU A 124 30.72 -3.72 -1.05
C LEU A 124 32.08 -3.11 -0.73
N ALA A 125 32.49 -3.15 0.54
CA ALA A 125 33.81 -2.68 0.97
C ALA A 125 34.95 -3.44 0.27
N LYS A 126 34.79 -4.75 0.02
CA LYS A 126 35.77 -5.55 -0.75
C LYS A 126 35.87 -5.12 -2.22
N GLN A 127 34.84 -4.48 -2.74
CA GLN A 127 34.79 -3.91 -4.09
C GLN A 127 35.16 -2.42 -4.11
N ASN A 128 35.66 -1.87 -2.98
CA ASN A 128 35.94 -0.45 -2.79
C ASN A 128 34.70 0.46 -2.97
N ILE A 129 33.50 -0.08 -2.78
CA ILE A 129 32.25 0.68 -2.83
C ILE A 129 31.89 1.09 -1.40
N ASN A 130 31.96 2.39 -1.13
CA ASN A 130 31.53 2.97 0.15
C ASN A 130 30.30 3.84 -0.08
N TYR A 131 29.11 3.27 0.13
CA TYR A 131 27.83 3.94 -0.05
C TYR A 131 26.93 3.77 1.18
N PRO A 132 26.26 4.83 1.66
CA PRO A 132 25.35 4.74 2.80
C PRO A 132 24.06 4.01 2.40
N LEU A 133 24.06 2.69 2.53
CA LEU A 133 22.90 1.86 2.20
C LEU A 133 21.70 2.16 3.13
N PRO A 134 20.46 2.14 2.63
CA PRO A 134 19.25 2.30 3.44
C PRO A 134 19.15 1.26 4.57
N GLN A 135 18.42 1.62 5.65
CA GLN A 135 18.16 0.73 6.79
C GLN A 135 16.92 -0.10 6.60
#